data_AF-A0A2T5BVU0-F1
#
_entry.id   AF-A0A2T5BVU0-F1
#
_cell.length_a   1.000
_cell.length_b   1.000
_cell.length_c   1.000
_cell.angle_alpha   90.00
_cell.angle_beta   90.00
_cell.angle_gamma   90.00
#
_symmetry.space_group_name_H-M   'P 1'
#
loop_
_entity.id
_entity.type
_entity.pdbx_description
1 polymer ?
#
loop_
_entity_poly.entity_id
_entity_poly.type
_entity_poly.pdbx_seq_one_letter_code
_entity_poly.pdbx_strand_id
1 'polypeptide(L)'
;MPQLVRLYIRQTLIGFVLSAVFVAMLLSFNVANLWHLVTHVSLGWVAVVMLFVFNGIVFAGVQFGISIMRMTEEDDRGSGGKRQPQPVNAPVLLTVPVQEPRQHQRLR
;
A
#
# COMPACT_ATOMS: atom_id res chain seq x y z
N MET A 1 0.92 19.36 -0.06
CA MET A 1 0.03 18.41 0.66
C MET A 1 0.68 17.04 0.62
N PRO A 2 0.81 16.32 1.76
CA PRO A 2 1.57 15.08 1.88
C PRO A 2 1.11 14.04 0.85
N GLN A 3 2.05 13.42 0.15
CA GLN A 3 1.81 12.61 -1.06
C GLN A 3 0.98 11.35 -0.80
N LEU A 4 1.00 10.86 0.44
CA LEU A 4 0.27 9.68 0.90
C LEU A 4 -1.26 9.89 0.82
N VAL A 5 -1.76 11.06 1.25
CA VAL A 5 -3.19 11.40 1.22
C VAL A 5 -3.72 11.51 -0.22
N ARG A 6 -2.89 11.97 -1.16
CA ARG A 6 -3.27 12.12 -2.58
C ARG A 6 -3.34 10.79 -3.31
N LEU A 7 -2.46 9.83 -2.98
CA LEU A 7 -2.55 8.46 -3.46
C LEU A 7 -3.84 7.79 -2.92
N TYR A 8 -4.16 8.08 -1.67
CA TYR A 8 -5.33 7.58 -0.95
C TYR A 8 -6.65 7.92 -1.62
N ILE A 9 -6.89 9.21 -1.85
CA ILE A 9 -8.12 9.70 -2.47
C ILE A 9 -8.30 9.10 -3.87
N ARG A 10 -7.19 8.86 -4.60
CA ARG A 10 -7.23 8.29 -5.94
C ARG A 10 -7.70 6.82 -5.94
N GLN A 11 -7.27 6.01 -4.97
CA GLN A 11 -7.72 4.62 -4.81
C GLN A 11 -9.20 4.54 -4.40
N THR A 12 -9.64 5.39 -3.46
CA THR A 12 -11.06 5.47 -3.08
C THR A 12 -11.93 5.87 -4.27
N LEU A 13 -11.45 6.78 -5.13
CA LEU A 13 -12.14 7.17 -6.35
C LEU A 13 -12.33 5.99 -7.32
N ILE A 14 -11.33 5.11 -7.42
CA ILE A 14 -11.43 3.90 -8.25
C ILE A 14 -12.51 2.96 -7.70
N GLY A 15 -12.58 2.77 -6.38
CA GLY A 15 -13.66 1.99 -5.74
C GLY A 15 -15.05 2.56 -6.02
N PHE A 16 -15.18 3.88 -6.02
CA PHE A 16 -16.43 4.56 -6.35
C PHE A 16 -16.80 4.45 -7.84
N VAL A 17 -15.83 4.54 -8.73
CA VAL A 17 -16.05 4.29 -10.17
C VAL A 17 -16.48 2.83 -10.41
N LEU A 18 -15.87 1.88 -9.69
CA LEU A 18 -16.23 0.47 -9.77
C LEU A 18 -17.69 0.22 -9.34
N SER A 19 -18.19 0.96 -8.33
CA SER A 19 -19.60 0.84 -7.92
C SER A 19 -20.56 1.36 -8.97
N ALA A 20 -20.19 2.41 -9.72
CA ALA A 20 -21.00 2.92 -10.82
C ALA A 20 -21.17 1.86 -11.91
N VAL A 21 -20.07 1.19 -12.25
CA VAL A 21 -20.08 0.07 -13.20
C VAL A 21 -20.93 -1.08 -12.68
N PHE A 22 -20.77 -1.46 -11.40
CA PHE A 22 -21.55 -2.54 -10.78
C PHE A 22 -23.06 -2.25 -10.79
N VAL A 23 -23.46 -1.05 -10.39
CA VAL A 23 -24.86 -0.63 -10.34
C VAL A 23 -25.46 -0.54 -11.74
N ALA A 24 -24.70 -0.03 -12.72
CA ALA A 24 -25.10 -0.07 -14.12
C ALA A 24 -25.33 -1.50 -14.61
N MET A 25 -24.46 -2.44 -14.22
CA MET A 25 -24.61 -3.86 -14.53
C MET A 25 -25.87 -4.47 -13.91
N LEU A 26 -26.16 -4.17 -12.63
CA LEU A 26 -27.37 -4.67 -11.97
C LEU A 26 -28.66 -4.20 -12.66
N LEU A 27 -28.67 -2.93 -13.07
CA LEU A 27 -29.77 -2.33 -13.81
C LEU A 27 -29.88 -2.94 -15.23
N SER A 28 -28.77 -3.10 -15.95
CA SER A 28 -28.79 -3.65 -17.31
C SER A 28 -29.18 -5.12 -17.38
N PHE A 29 -28.72 -5.94 -16.42
CA PHE A 29 -29.10 -7.36 -16.33
C PHE A 29 -30.47 -7.57 -15.69
N ASN A 30 -31.16 -6.49 -15.28
CA ASN A 30 -32.44 -6.53 -14.61
C ASN A 30 -32.45 -7.54 -13.44
N VAL A 31 -31.37 -7.56 -12.66
CA VAL A 31 -31.23 -8.46 -11.52
C VAL A 31 -32.40 -8.23 -10.56
N ALA A 32 -33.09 -9.28 -10.14
CA ALA A 32 -34.29 -9.20 -9.29
C ALA A 32 -35.42 -8.30 -9.84
N ASN A 33 -35.50 -8.11 -11.15
CA ASN A 33 -36.47 -7.24 -11.82
C ASN A 33 -36.37 -5.74 -11.43
N LEU A 34 -35.19 -5.30 -10.97
CA LEU A 34 -34.94 -3.94 -10.49
C LEU A 34 -35.14 -2.87 -11.56
N TRP A 35 -34.84 -3.16 -12.82
CA TRP A 35 -35.04 -2.22 -13.93
C TRP A 35 -36.52 -1.84 -14.06
N HIS A 36 -37.39 -2.84 -14.00
CA HIS A 36 -38.84 -2.63 -14.04
C HIS A 36 -39.32 -1.87 -12.80
N LEU A 37 -38.78 -2.20 -11.63
CA LEU A 37 -39.16 -1.56 -10.37
C LEU A 37 -38.76 -0.08 -10.31
N VAL A 38 -37.60 0.27 -10.84
CA VAL A 38 -37.11 1.65 -10.94
C VAL A 38 -37.88 2.44 -11.99
N THR A 39 -38.28 1.84 -13.10
CA THR A 39 -38.93 2.57 -14.21
C THR A 39 -40.42 2.81 -13.99
N HIS A 40 -41.09 1.96 -13.21
CA HIS A 40 -42.55 2.02 -13.01
C HIS A 40 -43.00 2.71 -11.73
N VAL A 41 -42.05 3.14 -10.87
CA VAL A 41 -42.34 3.84 -9.62
C VAL A 41 -41.90 5.29 -9.74
N SER A 42 -42.76 6.24 -9.34
CA SER A 42 -42.50 7.69 -9.39
C SER A 42 -41.23 8.11 -8.64
N LEU A 43 -40.81 7.33 -7.65
CA LEU A 43 -39.59 7.50 -6.84
C LEU A 43 -38.42 6.59 -7.27
N GLY A 44 -38.49 5.95 -8.44
CA GLY A 44 -37.46 5.01 -8.88
C GLY A 44 -36.07 5.60 -9.04
N TRP A 45 -35.96 6.90 -9.35
CA TRP A 45 -34.67 7.60 -9.36
C TRP A 45 -33.99 7.63 -7.98
N VAL A 46 -34.78 7.74 -6.89
CA VAL A 46 -34.26 7.66 -5.53
C VAL A 46 -33.74 6.25 -5.25
N ALA A 47 -34.44 5.22 -5.70
CA ALA A 47 -33.97 3.83 -5.57
C ALA A 47 -32.62 3.63 -6.28
N VAL A 48 -32.43 4.20 -7.47
CA VAL A 48 -31.13 4.15 -8.18
C VAL A 48 -30.04 4.89 -7.40
N VAL A 49 -30.32 6.10 -6.90
CA VAL A 49 -29.34 6.87 -6.11
C VAL A 49 -28.96 6.12 -4.84
N MET A 50 -29.95 5.56 -4.14
CA MET A 50 -29.75 4.84 -2.89
C MET A 50 -28.98 3.54 -3.12
N LEU A 51 -29.33 2.78 -4.16
CA LEU A 51 -28.57 1.61 -4.61
C LEU A 51 -27.13 1.99 -4.95
N PHE A 52 -26.93 3.09 -5.69
CA PHE A 52 -25.61 3.56 -6.09
C PHE A 52 -24.75 3.98 -4.90
N VAL A 53 -25.30 4.77 -3.97
CA VAL A 53 -24.59 5.25 -2.79
C VAL A 53 -24.28 4.11 -1.81
N PHE A 54 -25.25 3.23 -1.53
CA PHE A 54 -25.02 2.09 -0.63
C PHE A 54 -23.94 1.15 -1.18
N ASN A 55 -24.00 0.81 -2.48
CA ASN A 55 -22.95 0.01 -3.09
C ASN A 55 -21.62 0.77 -3.15
N GLY A 56 -21.65 2.06 -3.50
CA GLY A 56 -20.46 2.92 -3.58
C GLY A 56 -19.68 3.03 -2.29
N ILE A 57 -20.38 3.21 -1.16
CA ILE A 57 -19.74 3.29 0.16
C ILE A 57 -19.07 1.95 0.53
N VAL A 58 -19.70 0.81 0.22
CA VAL A 58 -19.11 -0.52 0.49
C VAL A 58 -17.83 -0.72 -0.32
N PHE A 59 -17.85 -0.45 -1.63
CA PHE A 59 -16.66 -0.57 -2.48
C PHE A 59 -15.57 0.43 -2.07
N ALA A 60 -15.94 1.68 -1.77
CA ALA A 60 -15.01 2.69 -1.26
C ALA A 60 -14.39 2.27 0.09
N GLY A 61 -15.18 1.68 0.98
CA GLY A 61 -14.73 1.18 2.28
C GLY A 61 -13.72 0.04 2.17
N VAL A 62 -13.94 -0.91 1.25
CA VAL A 62 -12.97 -2.00 1.00
C VAL A 62 -11.67 -1.44 0.42
N GLN A 63 -11.72 -0.55 -0.57
CA GLN A 63 -10.52 0.08 -1.13
C GLN A 63 -9.77 0.93 -0.10
N PHE A 64 -10.50 1.64 0.76
CA PHE A 64 -9.94 2.37 1.90
C PHE A 64 -9.22 1.40 2.87
N GLY A 65 -9.87 0.30 3.26
CA GLY A 65 -9.27 -0.71 4.15
C GLY A 65 -8.00 -1.34 3.61
N ILE A 66 -8.00 -1.74 2.32
CA ILE A 66 -6.81 -2.28 1.64
C ILE A 66 -5.68 -1.25 1.62
N SER A 67 -6.02 0.02 1.35
CA SER A 67 -5.03 1.09 1.33
C SER A 67 -4.44 1.36 2.73
N ILE A 68 -5.20 1.19 3.82
CA ILE A 68 -4.68 1.35 5.20
C ILE A 68 -3.68 0.22 5.47
N MET A 69 -4.10 -1.03 5.23
CA MET A 69 -3.27 -2.21 5.51
C MET A 69 -1.97 -2.18 4.69
N ARG A 70 -2.06 -1.76 3.42
CA ARG A 70 -0.88 -1.63 2.56
C ARG A 70 0.05 -0.50 3.00
N MET A 71 -0.48 0.58 3.57
CA MET A 71 0.33 1.67 4.12
C MET A 71 1.11 1.21 5.37
N THR A 72 0.48 0.41 6.24
CA THR A 72 1.18 -0.25 7.37
C THR A 72 2.31 -1.16 6.88
N GLU A 73 2.07 -1.90 5.80
CA GLU A 73 3.09 -2.77 5.20
C GLU A 73 4.19 -2.02 4.45
N GLU A 74 3.93 -0.83 3.90
CA GLU A 74 4.94 0.04 3.29
C GLU A 74 5.81 0.74 4.36
N ASP A 75 5.27 1.04 5.54
CA ASP A 75 6.06 1.54 6.67
C ASP A 75 6.95 0.45 7.30
N ASP A 76 6.47 -0.80 7.41
CA ASP A 76 7.30 -1.96 7.82
C ASP A 76 8.32 -2.35 6.73
N ARG A 77 7.99 -2.14 5.46
CA ARG A 77 8.94 -2.18 4.33
C ARG A 77 9.56 -0.81 4.12
N GLY A 78 10.15 -0.24 5.17
CA GLY A 78 10.90 1.01 5.08
C GLY A 78 11.73 1.03 3.80
N SER A 79 11.38 1.96 2.90
CA SER A 79 12.08 2.33 1.66
C SER A 79 13.21 1.37 1.34
N GLY A 80 12.91 0.31 0.58
CA GLY A 80 13.84 -0.76 0.20
C GLY A 80 15.26 -0.26 0.21
N GLY A 81 16.03 -0.71 1.22
CA GLY A 81 17.28 -0.09 1.61
C GLY A 81 18.05 0.32 0.36
N LYS A 82 18.23 1.62 0.15
CA LYS A 82 19.36 2.08 -0.67
C LYS A 82 20.50 1.27 -0.11
N ARG A 83 21.01 0.32 -0.90
CA ARG A 83 22.18 -0.46 -0.55
C ARG A 83 23.27 0.60 -0.37
N GLN A 84 23.36 1.18 0.81
CA GLN A 84 24.51 1.93 1.21
C GLN A 84 25.60 0.87 1.10
N PRO A 85 26.57 1.05 0.19
CA PRO A 85 27.69 0.13 0.11
C PRO A 85 28.22 0.05 1.53
N GLN A 86 28.03 -1.10 2.18
CA GLN A 86 28.62 -1.31 3.48
C GLN A 86 30.11 -1.20 3.22
N PRO A 87 30.83 -0.24 3.84
CA PRO A 87 32.27 -0.18 3.66
C PRO A 87 32.80 -1.51 4.18
N VAL A 88 33.18 -2.39 3.26
CA VAL A 88 33.88 -3.61 3.59
C VAL A 88 35.20 -3.08 4.12
N ASN A 89 35.36 -3.11 5.44
CA ASN A 89 36.64 -2.85 6.07
C ASN A 89 37.59 -3.93 5.57
N ALA A 90 38.28 -3.64 4.47
CA ALA A 90 39.34 -4.48 3.98
C ALA A 90 40.33 -4.61 5.13
N PRO A 91 40.67 -5.83 5.59
CA PRO A 91 41.64 -6.00 6.65
C PRO A 91 42.96 -5.37 6.19
N VAL A 92 43.33 -4.24 6.79
CA VAL A 92 44.61 -3.60 6.55
C VAL A 92 45.66 -4.45 7.24
N LEU A 93 46.53 -5.07 6.43
CA LEU A 93 47.69 -5.79 6.95
C LEU A 93 48.68 -4.77 7.52
N LEU A 94 48.67 -4.63 8.84
CA LEU A 94 49.68 -3.89 9.57
C LEU A 94 50.88 -4.80 9.79
N THR A 95 52.04 -4.41 9.27
CA THR A 95 53.32 -5.06 9.61
C THR A 95 53.64 -4.73 11.07
N VAL A 96 53.35 -5.67 11.96
CA VAL A 96 53.76 -5.57 13.36
C VAL A 96 55.27 -5.82 13.43
N PRO A 97 56.08 -4.85 13.88
CA PRO A 97 57.49 -5.10 14.10
C PRO A 97 57.64 -6.08 15.26
N VAL A 98 58.19 -7.26 14.95
CA VAL A 98 58.55 -8.27 15.96
C VAL A 98 59.64 -7.67 16.84
N GLN A 99 59.32 -7.44 18.11
CA GLN A 99 60.36 -7.17 19.10
C GLN A 99 61.11 -8.47 19.37
N GLU A 100 62.34 -8.54 18.88
CA GLU A 100 63.24 -9.64 19.22
C GLU A 100 63.38 -9.70 20.74
N PRO A 101 63.20 -10.89 21.36
CA PRO A 101 63.41 -11.05 22.78
C PRO A 101 64.88 -10.72 23.05
N ARG A 102 65.10 -9.61 23.76
CA ARG A 102 66.43 -9.21 24.22
C ARG A 102 67.01 -10.38 24.99
N GLN A 103 67.92 -11.09 24.32
CA GLN A 103 68.69 -12.17 24.90
C GLN A 103 69.49 -11.50 26.03
N HIS A 104 69.02 -11.71 27.26
CA HIS A 104 69.74 -11.29 28.44
C HIS A 104 71.10 -11.98 28.38
N GLN A 105 72.08 -11.23 27.91
CA GLN A 105 73.48 -11.54 27.94
C GLN A 105 73.88 -11.53 29.43
N ARG A 106 73.57 -12.63 30.11
CA ARG A 106 74.18 -12.98 31.40
C ARG A 106 75.63 -13.32 31.08
N LEU A 107 76.44 -12.26 31.03
CA LEU A 107 77.88 -12.33 31.14
C LEU A 107 78.23 -13.06 32.45
N ARG A 108 79.17 -13.98 32.29
CA ARG A 108 79.82 -14.76 33.35
C ARG A 108 80.51 -13.88 34.38
#